data_AF-A0A963CZF5-F1
#
_entry.id   AF-A0A963CZF5-F1
#
_cell.length_a   1.000
_cell.length_b   1.000
_cell.length_c   1.000
_cell.angle_alpha   90.00
_cell.angle_beta   90.00
_cell.angle_gamma   90.00
#
_symmetry.space_group_name_H-M   'P 1'
#
loop_
_entity.id
_entity.type
_entity.pdbx_description
1 polymer ?
#
loop_
_entity_poly.entity_id
_entity_poly.type
_entity_poly.pdbx_seq_one_letter_code
_entity_poly.pdbx_strand_id
1 'polypeptide(L)'
;MDAFTPSDRSALRSKLAALCESLQRGLVERGREVRLSLLAALAGEHTLLIGPPGTAKSELARRLHLAFGGGHYVERLLTRFTVPEELFGPLSISALEQDRYERHTAGYLPQATIAFIDEVFKANSAILNALLTLLNEREFDNGSERLKCPLISVIGATNAVPDDEVGEAFFDRFLLRLPVAPVSSRGFAELLAIDTSAAGAVVPIDEAERRGLAAAASRVSMPREVAGLLSELRGWLAERQCYVSDRRWVKIVGLLRTAAASEGRDSLSRWDLWLLPWCVAADAAAQTEVDEWLGARLGSGEVFSPLRVARVVEAFEAQLEAEQNANDLDYDEAGRLRVDKRVDEINATASDGKGASQVLRMSRSRRRSYGRNHLEARLAQIDALLGRLHDYAEALAAQRTGLEAYLAGSLWLDAAFARRAAAALARAAAELASLRRRAELARSGFEALPRLDERGTVPAPVAHDPLDA
;
A
#
# COMPACT_ATOMS: atom_id res chain seq x y z
N MET A 1 0.36 6.39 36.91
CA MET A 1 0.55 6.62 35.45
C MET A 1 -0.82 6.98 34.93
N ASP A 2 -1.10 8.28 34.82
CA ASP A 2 -2.41 8.74 34.37
C ASP A 2 -2.65 8.26 32.95
N ALA A 3 -3.78 7.58 32.75
CA ALA A 3 -4.12 7.01 31.47
C ALA A 3 -4.39 8.17 30.49
N PHE A 4 -3.65 8.20 29.37
CA PHE A 4 -3.90 9.13 28.26
C PHE A 4 -5.35 8.97 27.78
N THR A 5 -6.22 9.92 28.15
CA THR A 5 -7.66 9.75 28.02
C THR A 5 -8.11 9.91 26.56
N PRO A 6 -9.30 9.45 26.17
CA PRO A 6 -9.85 9.72 24.84
C PRO A 6 -9.95 11.21 24.50
N SER A 7 -10.21 12.06 25.51
CA SER A 7 -10.22 13.53 25.35
C SER A 7 -8.83 14.05 25.00
N ASP A 8 -7.78 13.56 25.68
CA ASP A 8 -6.39 13.96 25.41
C ASP A 8 -5.94 13.52 24.00
N ARG A 9 -6.38 12.34 23.55
CA ARG A 9 -6.14 11.85 22.18
C ARG A 9 -6.75 12.78 21.13
N SER A 10 -8.00 13.19 21.32
CA SER A 10 -8.69 14.09 20.39
C SER A 10 -8.04 15.47 20.37
N ALA A 11 -7.64 16.00 21.53
CA ALA A 11 -6.93 17.27 21.63
C ALA A 11 -5.57 17.20 20.91
N LEU A 12 -4.79 16.14 21.15
CA LEU A 12 -3.52 15.92 20.47
C LEU A 12 -3.69 15.80 18.95
N ARG A 13 -4.70 15.06 18.48
CA ARG A 13 -5.00 14.95 17.04
C ARG A 13 -5.25 16.31 16.39
N SER A 14 -6.10 17.16 17.00
CA SER A 14 -6.37 18.51 16.49
C SER A 14 -5.12 19.39 16.51
N LYS A 15 -4.30 19.27 17.55
CA LYS A 15 -3.01 19.97 17.65
C LYS A 15 -2.05 19.51 16.54
N LEU A 16 -1.95 18.21 16.27
CA LEU A 16 -1.14 17.65 15.18
C LEU A 16 -1.61 18.12 13.81
N ALA A 17 -2.93 18.22 13.57
CA ALA A 17 -3.46 18.77 12.34
C ALA A 17 -3.04 20.22 12.12
N ALA A 18 -3.20 21.07 13.13
CA ALA A 18 -2.80 22.48 13.09
C ALA A 18 -1.28 22.65 12.93
N LEU A 19 -0.50 21.77 13.55
CA LEU A 19 0.95 21.72 13.42
C LEU A 19 1.35 21.35 11.99
N CYS A 20 0.79 20.27 11.43
CA CYS A 20 1.02 19.88 10.04
C CYS A 20 0.73 21.04 9.07
N GLU A 21 -0.38 21.75 9.25
CA GLU A 21 -0.72 22.91 8.41
C GLU A 21 0.33 24.02 8.57
N SER A 22 0.67 24.38 9.80
CA SER A 22 1.61 25.46 10.10
C SER A 22 3.01 25.18 9.56
N LEU A 23 3.50 23.94 9.68
CA LEU A 23 4.81 23.53 9.15
C LEU A 23 4.87 23.57 7.62
N GLN A 24 3.74 23.39 6.94
CA GLN A 24 3.64 23.38 5.48
C GLN A 24 3.50 24.77 4.85
N ARG A 25 3.05 25.79 5.60
CA ARG A 25 2.82 27.14 5.07
C ARG A 25 4.09 27.74 4.47
N GLY A 26 4.05 28.12 3.19
CA GLY A 26 5.23 28.66 2.49
C GLY A 26 6.25 27.60 2.07
N LEU A 27 5.88 26.32 2.03
CA LEU A 27 6.62 25.29 1.31
C LEU A 27 5.81 24.77 0.13
N VAL A 28 6.31 24.94 -1.09
CA VAL A 28 5.68 24.41 -2.30
C VAL A 28 6.06 22.95 -2.49
N GLU A 29 5.06 22.09 -2.69
CA GLU A 29 5.27 20.67 -3.01
C GLU A 29 6.19 19.94 -2.00
N ARG A 30 6.09 20.28 -0.70
CA ARG A 30 6.80 19.58 0.40
C ARG A 30 5.87 19.01 1.48
N GLY A 31 4.57 19.00 1.23
CA GLY A 31 3.57 18.63 2.23
C GLY A 31 3.70 17.18 2.72
N ARG A 32 4.15 16.27 1.85
CA ARG A 32 4.39 14.87 2.22
C ARG A 32 5.63 14.74 3.10
N GLU A 33 6.74 15.36 2.69
CA GLU A 33 8.03 15.26 3.37
C GLU A 33 7.91 15.80 4.80
N VAL A 34 7.27 16.96 4.97
CA VAL A 34 7.02 17.57 6.28
C VAL A 34 6.19 16.66 7.19
N ARG A 35 5.06 16.14 6.69
CA ARG A 35 4.16 15.25 7.46
C ARG A 35 4.87 13.96 7.87
N LEU A 36 5.59 13.34 6.95
CA LEU A 36 6.29 12.09 7.21
C LEU A 36 7.49 12.28 8.15
N SER A 37 8.25 13.36 8.02
CA SER A 37 9.32 13.68 8.97
C SER A 37 8.79 13.97 10.37
N LEU A 38 7.62 14.63 10.49
CA LEU A 38 6.94 14.80 11.77
C LEU A 38 6.50 13.45 12.36
N LEU A 39 5.87 12.59 11.56
CA LEU A 39 5.46 11.26 12.00
C LEU A 39 6.65 10.41 12.48
N ALA A 40 7.76 10.42 11.74
CA ALA A 40 8.99 9.75 12.17
C ALA A 40 9.50 10.32 13.49
N ALA A 41 9.55 11.64 13.65
CA ALA A 41 10.00 12.26 14.90
C ALA A 41 9.07 11.92 16.09
N LEU A 42 7.75 11.84 15.87
CA LEU A 42 6.79 11.37 16.88
C LEU A 42 7.01 9.91 17.29
N ALA A 43 7.38 9.06 16.33
CA ALA A 43 7.76 7.67 16.58
C ALA A 43 9.16 7.52 17.20
N GLY A 44 9.91 8.62 17.33
CA GLY A 44 11.30 8.60 17.79
C GLY A 44 12.27 8.03 16.76
N GLU A 45 11.93 8.10 15.47
CA GLU A 45 12.70 7.56 14.36
C GLU A 45 13.31 8.67 13.48
N HIS A 46 14.32 8.33 12.70
CA HIS A 46 15.09 9.26 11.88
C HIS A 46 14.62 9.28 10.42
N THR A 47 14.73 10.44 9.78
CA THR A 47 14.36 10.62 8.36
C THR A 47 15.58 11.00 7.53
N LEU A 48 15.70 10.41 6.34
CA LEU A 48 16.69 10.77 5.33
C LEU A 48 15.99 11.41 4.14
N LEU A 49 16.44 12.62 3.77
CA LEU A 49 16.00 13.36 2.59
C LEU A 49 17.00 13.14 1.46
N ILE A 50 16.55 12.57 0.34
CA ILE A 50 17.41 12.22 -0.80
C ILE A 50 17.04 13.11 -1.98
N GLY A 51 17.97 13.95 -2.45
CA GLY A 51 17.70 14.79 -3.61
C GLY A 51 18.73 15.89 -3.79
N PRO A 52 18.68 16.66 -4.89
CA PRO A 52 19.67 17.67 -5.22
C PRO A 52 19.74 18.80 -4.18
N PRO A 53 20.82 19.60 -4.16
CA PRO A 53 20.92 20.80 -3.35
C PRO A 53 19.85 21.84 -3.77
N GLY A 54 19.47 22.73 -2.85
CA GLY A 54 18.49 23.79 -3.13
C GLY A 54 17.01 23.36 -3.09
N THR A 55 16.72 22.15 -2.59
CA THR A 55 15.35 21.60 -2.52
C THR A 55 14.60 21.87 -1.21
N ALA A 56 15.07 22.84 -0.41
CA ALA A 56 14.53 23.23 0.90
C ALA A 56 14.64 22.18 2.03
N LYS A 57 15.62 21.25 1.94
CA LYS A 57 15.85 20.20 2.96
C LYS A 57 16.17 20.76 4.35
N SER A 58 17.08 21.74 4.43
CA SER A 58 17.43 22.39 5.71
C SER A 58 16.28 23.19 6.30
N GLU A 59 15.45 23.81 5.45
CA GLU A 59 14.28 24.56 5.89
C GLU A 59 13.19 23.65 6.48
N LEU A 60 12.98 22.47 5.90
CA LEU A 60 12.10 21.45 6.47
C LEU A 60 12.55 21.07 7.89
N ALA A 61 13.84 20.83 8.08
CA ALA A 61 14.37 20.43 9.39
C ALA A 61 14.27 21.56 10.43
N ARG A 62 14.54 22.82 10.05
CA ARG A 62 14.35 23.99 10.91
C ARG A 62 12.90 24.15 11.36
N ARG A 63 11.94 23.94 10.45
CA ARG A 63 10.51 23.99 10.79
C ARG A 63 10.12 22.85 11.70
N LEU A 64 10.57 21.63 11.40
CA LEU A 64 10.27 20.47 12.22
C LEU A 64 10.77 20.64 13.67
N HIS A 65 11.89 21.32 13.88
CA HIS A 65 12.34 21.66 15.23
C HIS A 65 11.28 22.46 16.02
N LEU A 66 10.58 23.40 15.39
CA LEU A 66 9.52 24.20 16.04
C LEU A 66 8.35 23.35 16.55
N ALA A 67 8.18 22.13 16.02
CA ALA A 67 7.17 21.18 16.49
C ALA A 67 7.43 20.64 17.89
N PHE A 68 8.67 20.71 18.39
CA PHE A 68 9.08 20.12 19.65
C PHE A 68 9.60 21.21 20.58
N GLY A 69 8.92 21.41 21.71
CA GLY A 69 9.17 22.55 22.59
C GLY A 69 10.49 22.45 23.35
N GLY A 70 11.15 23.59 23.57
CA GLY A 70 12.25 23.73 24.55
C GLY A 70 13.54 22.96 24.24
N GLY A 71 13.67 22.40 23.04
CA GLY A 71 14.80 21.58 22.65
C GLY A 71 15.91 22.34 21.93
N HIS A 72 17.15 21.86 22.02
CA HIS A 72 18.24 22.42 21.22
C HIS A 72 18.17 21.88 19.78
N TYR A 73 18.33 22.77 18.80
CA TYR A 73 18.49 22.45 17.39
C TYR A 73 19.94 22.58 16.97
N VAL A 74 20.45 21.57 16.27
CA VAL A 74 21.80 21.57 15.71
C VAL A 74 21.73 21.33 14.21
N GLU A 75 22.41 22.17 13.45
CA GLU A 75 22.54 22.07 11.99
C GLU A 75 24.01 21.99 11.62
N ARG A 76 24.40 20.95 10.88
CA ARG A 76 25.77 20.74 10.43
C ARG A 76 25.83 20.16 9.02
N LEU A 77 26.78 20.63 8.23
CA LEU A 77 27.15 20.05 6.94
C LEU A 77 28.38 19.16 7.14
N LEU A 78 28.26 17.88 6.76
CA LEU A 78 29.38 16.95 6.86
C LEU A 78 30.21 16.94 5.58
N THR A 79 31.52 16.92 5.77
CA THR A 79 32.53 16.79 4.73
C THR A 79 33.57 15.78 5.16
N ARG A 80 34.41 15.34 4.23
CA ARG A 80 35.55 14.45 4.53
C ARG A 80 36.56 15.04 5.52
N PHE A 81 36.51 16.36 5.72
CA PHE A 81 37.40 17.10 6.61
C PHE A 81 36.73 17.50 7.93
N THR A 82 35.44 17.20 8.11
CA THR A 82 34.75 17.51 9.36
C THR A 82 35.42 16.77 10.50
N VAL A 83 35.72 17.49 11.57
CA VAL A 83 36.34 16.93 12.77
C VAL A 83 35.29 16.66 13.86
N PRO A 84 35.51 15.67 14.76
CA PRO A 84 34.56 15.36 15.83
C PRO A 84 34.18 16.57 16.71
N GLU A 85 35.08 17.54 16.88
CA GLU A 85 34.88 18.75 17.68
C GLU A 85 33.75 19.64 17.12
N GLU A 86 33.53 19.62 15.80
CA GLU A 86 32.46 20.41 15.15
C GLU A 86 31.07 19.85 15.47
N LEU A 87 30.98 18.55 15.75
CA LEU A 87 29.71 17.84 15.90
C LEU A 87 29.39 17.50 17.36
N PHE A 88 30.41 17.09 18.13
CA PHE A 88 30.27 16.63 19.51
C PHE A 88 30.82 17.62 20.55
N GLY A 89 31.50 18.68 20.09
CA GLY A 89 32.08 19.71 20.94
C GLY A 89 33.58 19.53 21.18
N PRO A 90 34.30 20.63 21.49
CA PRO A 90 35.74 20.61 21.69
C PRO A 90 36.13 19.81 22.92
N LEU A 91 37.33 19.24 22.91
CA LEU A 91 37.92 18.62 24.11
C LEU A 91 38.14 19.67 25.20
N SER A 92 37.89 19.27 26.44
CA SER A 92 38.17 20.11 27.61
C SER A 92 39.66 20.10 27.90
N ILE A 93 40.31 21.26 27.75
CA ILE A 93 41.75 21.42 28.02
C ILE A 93 42.04 21.08 29.50
N SER A 94 41.19 21.55 30.42
CA SER A 94 41.33 21.27 31.85
C SER A 94 41.14 19.80 32.21
N ALA A 95 40.28 19.06 31.49
CA ALA A 95 40.12 17.62 31.71
C ALA A 95 41.33 16.86 31.12
N LEU A 96 41.83 17.29 29.97
CA LEU A 96 42.99 16.69 29.31
C LEU A 96 44.27 16.86 30.14
N GLU A 97 44.46 18.00 30.81
CA GLU A 97 45.53 18.22 31.79
C GLU A 97 45.48 17.24 32.97
N GLN A 98 44.33 16.60 33.18
CA GLN A 98 44.09 15.60 34.22
C GLN A 98 43.95 14.18 33.62
N ASP A 99 44.50 13.95 32.42
CA ASP A 99 44.45 12.70 31.65
C ASP A 99 43.03 12.18 31.34
N ARG A 100 42.03 13.08 31.30
CA ARG A 100 40.64 12.75 30.96
C ARG A 100 40.24 13.29 29.58
N TYR A 101 39.77 12.39 28.72
CA TYR A 101 39.31 12.70 27.36
C TYR A 101 37.83 13.10 27.31
N GLU A 102 37.49 14.23 27.95
CA GLU A 102 36.12 14.75 28.02
C GLU A 102 35.90 15.90 27.03
N ARG A 103 34.70 15.99 26.45
CA ARG A 103 34.24 17.05 25.53
C ARG A 103 33.22 17.97 26.18
N HIS A 104 33.27 19.25 25.79
CA HIS A 104 32.24 20.24 26.08
C HIS A 104 31.07 20.08 25.10
N THR A 105 30.08 19.29 25.48
CA THR A 105 28.94 18.92 24.62
C THR A 105 27.82 19.98 24.56
N ALA A 106 27.95 21.08 25.31
CA ALA A 106 26.95 22.14 25.38
C ALA A 106 26.72 22.84 24.03
N GLY A 107 25.49 22.78 23.53
CA GLY A 107 25.13 23.35 22.22
C GLY A 107 25.52 22.47 21.01
N TYR A 108 26.00 21.25 21.25
CA TYR A 108 26.39 20.29 20.21
C TYR A 108 25.39 19.11 20.13
N LEU A 109 25.63 18.21 19.17
CA LEU A 109 24.72 17.11 18.87
C LEU A 109 24.31 16.26 20.10
N PRO A 110 25.20 15.96 21.08
CA PRO A 110 24.81 15.17 22.25
C PRO A 110 23.72 15.80 23.13
N GLN A 111 23.49 17.11 23.03
CA GLN A 111 22.43 17.83 23.74
C GLN A 111 21.25 18.25 22.84
N ALA A 112 21.31 17.94 21.55
CA ALA A 112 20.27 18.27 20.59
C ALA A 112 19.02 17.40 20.79
N THR A 113 17.85 18.00 20.62
CA THR A 113 16.57 17.27 20.53
C THR A 113 16.22 16.94 19.09
N ILE A 114 16.50 17.86 18.18
CA ILE A 114 16.34 17.69 16.74
C ILE A 114 17.66 18.14 16.11
N ALA A 115 18.19 17.34 15.19
CA ALA A 115 19.37 17.72 14.43
C ALA A 115 19.16 17.57 12.94
N PHE A 116 19.68 18.52 12.18
CA PHE A 116 19.84 18.43 10.73
C PHE A 116 21.30 18.17 10.40
N ILE A 117 21.54 17.11 9.65
CA ILE A 117 22.87 16.76 9.17
C ILE A 117 22.80 16.71 7.65
N ASP A 118 23.48 17.62 6.97
CA ASP A 118 23.58 17.63 5.51
C ASP A 118 24.79 16.82 5.06
N GLU A 119 24.68 16.17 3.91
CA GLU A 119 25.68 15.26 3.34
C GLU A 119 26.14 14.17 4.32
N VAL A 120 25.18 13.50 4.96
CA VAL A 120 25.43 12.64 6.13
C VAL A 120 26.45 11.52 5.92
N PHE A 121 26.64 11.07 4.67
CA PHE A 121 27.55 9.99 4.31
C PHE A 121 28.97 10.46 3.96
N LYS A 122 29.24 11.78 3.93
CA LYS A 122 30.54 12.31 3.54
C LYS A 122 31.56 12.45 4.68
N ALA A 123 31.17 12.13 5.92
CA ALA A 123 32.05 12.21 7.07
C ALA A 123 33.05 11.04 7.14
N ASN A 124 34.08 11.19 7.97
CA ASN A 124 35.02 10.12 8.26
C ASN A 124 34.38 9.00 9.12
N SER A 125 35.01 7.82 9.13
CA SER A 125 34.51 6.63 9.83
C SER A 125 34.36 6.83 11.34
N ALA A 126 35.21 7.65 11.98
CA ALA A 126 35.12 7.93 13.41
C ALA A 126 33.83 8.69 13.75
N ILE A 127 33.46 9.69 12.95
CA ILE A 127 32.21 10.43 13.10
C ILE A 127 31.01 9.53 12.82
N LEU A 128 31.05 8.73 11.74
CA LEU A 128 29.96 7.83 11.41
C LEU A 128 29.71 6.81 12.53
N ASN A 129 30.76 6.22 13.11
CA ASN A 129 30.63 5.28 14.23
C ASN A 129 30.05 5.92 15.48
N ALA A 130 30.51 7.12 15.86
CA ALA A 130 29.93 7.86 16.99
C ALA A 130 28.46 8.23 16.74
N LEU A 131 28.11 8.60 15.51
CA LEU A 131 26.72 8.84 15.11
C LEU A 131 25.88 7.55 15.15
N LEU A 132 26.41 6.40 14.74
CA LEU A 132 25.70 5.12 14.80
C LEU A 132 25.23 4.81 16.23
N THR A 133 26.11 5.02 17.24
CA THR A 133 25.77 4.83 18.67
C THR A 133 24.73 5.86 19.11
N LEU A 134 24.95 7.14 18.81
CA LEU A 134 24.06 8.23 19.21
C LEU A 134 22.65 8.07 18.63
N LEU A 135 22.51 7.70 17.36
CA LEU A 135 21.21 7.50 16.71
C LEU A 135 20.49 6.26 17.25
N ASN A 136 21.23 5.18 17.55
CA ASN A 136 20.66 3.92 18.02
C ASN A 136 20.26 3.94 19.50
N GLU A 137 21.22 4.22 20.36
CA GLU A 137 21.14 4.04 21.80
C GLU A 137 20.67 5.32 22.48
N ARG A 138 20.70 6.46 21.75
CA ARG A 138 20.49 7.80 22.33
C ARG A 138 21.49 8.04 23.46
N GLU A 139 22.71 7.54 23.25
CA GLU A 139 23.83 7.64 24.18
C GLU A 139 25.09 8.09 23.43
N PHE A 140 25.93 8.85 24.11
CA PHE A 140 27.19 9.34 23.59
C PHE A 140 28.32 9.04 24.58
N ASP A 141 29.36 8.36 24.10
CA ASP A 141 30.56 8.06 24.88
C ASP A 141 31.45 9.32 24.94
N ASN A 142 31.51 9.95 26.11
CA ASN A 142 32.31 11.14 26.39
C ASN A 142 33.51 10.79 27.28
N GLY A 143 34.56 10.24 26.66
CA GLY A 143 35.70 9.71 27.40
C GLY A 143 35.31 8.43 28.12
N SER A 144 35.39 8.41 29.46
CA SER A 144 34.99 7.26 30.29
C SER A 144 33.52 7.26 30.68
N GLU A 145 32.80 8.37 30.46
CA GLU A 145 31.40 8.48 30.83
C GLU A 145 30.48 8.30 29.62
N ARG A 146 29.34 7.67 29.84
CA ARG A 146 28.29 7.55 28.83
C ARG A 146 27.15 8.50 29.16
N LEU A 147 26.91 9.46 28.26
CA LEU A 147 25.90 10.49 28.40
C LEU A 147 24.63 10.11 27.67
N LYS A 148 23.47 10.25 28.32
CA LYS A 148 22.17 10.09 27.67
C LYS A 148 21.80 11.34 26.89
N CYS A 149 21.52 11.20 25.61
CA CYS A 149 21.15 12.28 24.70
C CYS A 149 19.63 12.51 24.69
N PRO A 150 19.13 13.76 24.72
CA PRO A 150 17.70 14.08 24.64
C PRO A 150 17.16 14.02 23.19
N LEU A 151 17.92 13.44 22.28
CA LEU A 151 17.60 13.38 20.87
C LEU A 151 16.25 12.70 20.64
N ILE A 152 15.36 13.36 19.91
CA ILE A 152 14.07 12.86 19.44
C ILE A 152 14.24 12.31 18.02
N SER A 153 14.80 13.10 17.11
CA SER A 153 14.99 12.71 15.71
C SER A 153 16.14 13.45 15.04
N VAL A 154 16.63 12.87 13.95
CA VAL A 154 17.65 13.42 13.08
C VAL A 154 17.09 13.40 11.67
N ILE A 155 17.26 14.52 11.00
CA ILE A 155 16.92 14.70 9.60
C ILE A 155 18.26 14.72 8.86
N GLY A 156 18.58 13.60 8.23
CA GLY A 156 19.72 13.51 7.34
C GLY A 156 19.35 14.03 5.96
N ALA A 157 20.30 14.63 5.25
CA ALA A 157 20.21 14.89 3.83
C ALA A 157 21.38 14.28 3.08
N THR A 158 21.11 13.80 1.88
CA THR A 158 22.12 13.33 0.93
C THR A 158 21.64 13.61 -0.50
N ASN A 159 22.59 13.68 -1.43
CA ASN A 159 22.28 13.77 -2.86
C ASN A 159 22.08 12.38 -3.51
N ALA A 160 22.70 11.34 -2.95
CA ALA A 160 22.64 9.98 -3.47
C ALA A 160 22.62 8.94 -2.33
N VAL A 161 22.14 7.74 -2.64
CA VAL A 161 22.24 6.57 -1.75
C VAL A 161 23.72 6.17 -1.65
N PRO A 162 24.24 5.82 -0.46
CA PRO A 162 25.63 5.37 -0.33
C PRO A 162 25.82 3.96 -0.92
N ASP A 163 26.99 3.72 -1.49
CA ASP A 163 27.37 2.44 -2.12
C ASP A 163 28.43 1.66 -1.30
N ASP A 164 28.85 2.18 -0.14
CA ASP A 164 29.85 1.57 0.74
C ASP A 164 29.21 0.91 1.98
N GLU A 165 29.82 -0.16 2.52
CA GLU A 165 29.27 -0.94 3.64
C GLU A 165 28.99 -0.09 4.91
N VAL A 166 29.86 0.88 5.21
CA VAL A 166 29.69 1.77 6.38
C VAL A 166 28.49 2.69 6.16
N GLY A 167 28.38 3.23 4.95
CA GLY A 167 27.25 4.01 4.47
C GLY A 167 25.95 3.22 4.52
N GLU A 168 25.93 1.96 4.10
CA GLU A 168 24.75 1.09 4.17
C GLU A 168 24.29 0.85 5.62
N ALA A 169 25.21 0.57 6.53
CA ALA A 169 24.90 0.37 7.94
C ALA A 169 24.32 1.65 8.59
N PHE A 170 24.80 2.82 8.17
CA PHE A 170 24.27 4.13 8.58
C PHE A 170 22.93 4.45 7.91
N PHE A 171 22.79 4.09 6.64
CA PHE A 171 21.57 4.22 5.85
C PHE A 171 20.42 3.36 6.40
N ASP A 172 20.73 2.23 7.04
CA ASP A 172 19.73 1.43 7.76
C ASP A 172 19.15 2.15 8.99
N ARG A 173 19.84 3.16 9.54
CA ARG A 173 19.39 3.91 10.73
C ARG A 173 18.31 4.92 10.47
N PHE A 174 18.17 5.33 9.22
CA PHE A 174 17.05 6.15 8.78
C PHE A 174 15.90 5.24 8.36
N LEU A 175 14.84 5.27 9.16
CA LEU A 175 13.65 4.47 8.91
C LEU A 175 12.93 4.98 7.66
N LEU A 176 12.71 6.30 7.59
CA LEU A 176 12.08 6.94 6.44
C LEU A 176 13.11 7.50 5.47
N ARG A 177 12.94 7.16 4.19
CA ARG A 177 13.78 7.61 3.07
C ARG A 177 12.91 8.34 2.07
N LEU A 178 13.00 9.67 2.06
CA LEU A 178 12.08 10.53 1.32
C LEU A 178 12.83 11.19 0.15
N PRO A 179 12.46 10.88 -1.11
CA PRO A 179 13.01 11.58 -2.25
C PRO A 179 12.43 13.00 -2.33
N VAL A 180 13.29 14.00 -2.49
CA VAL A 180 12.92 15.41 -2.62
C VAL A 180 13.33 15.92 -3.99
N ALA A 181 12.35 16.15 -4.86
CA ALA A 181 12.57 16.69 -6.20
C ALA A 181 12.52 18.23 -6.23
N PRO A 182 13.15 18.89 -7.20
CA PRO A 182 12.89 20.30 -7.51
C PRO A 182 11.40 20.56 -7.70
N VAL A 183 10.95 21.79 -7.42
CA VAL A 183 9.55 22.18 -7.64
C VAL A 183 9.17 22.01 -9.11
N SER A 184 7.95 21.56 -9.36
CA SER A 184 7.42 21.45 -10.72
C SER A 184 7.29 22.82 -11.39
N SER A 185 7.14 22.86 -12.71
CA SER A 185 6.89 24.11 -13.44
C SER A 185 5.65 24.85 -12.94
N ARG A 186 4.63 24.13 -12.44
CA ARG A 186 3.44 24.71 -11.82
C ARG A 186 3.76 25.29 -10.43
N GLY A 187 4.47 24.52 -9.60
CA GLY A 187 4.90 24.95 -8.27
C GLY A 187 5.90 26.12 -8.30
N PHE A 188 6.63 26.31 -9.40
CA PHE A 188 7.58 27.41 -9.53
C PHE A 188 6.91 28.79 -9.43
N ALA A 189 5.74 28.97 -10.06
CA ALA A 189 4.99 30.22 -9.96
C ALA A 189 4.52 30.49 -8.52
N GLU A 190 4.05 29.43 -7.83
CA GLU A 190 3.68 29.51 -6.42
C GLU A 190 4.89 29.86 -5.56
N LEU A 191 6.06 29.26 -5.82
CA LEU A 191 7.29 29.50 -5.08
C LEU A 191 7.73 30.97 -5.16
N LEU A 192 7.62 31.59 -6.33
CA LEU A 192 7.95 33.00 -6.54
C LEU A 192 6.95 33.95 -5.89
N ALA A 193 5.73 33.48 -5.63
CA ALA A 193 4.66 34.27 -5.02
C ALA A 193 4.55 34.09 -3.49
N ILE A 194 5.38 33.23 -2.89
CA ILE A 194 5.33 32.98 -1.44
C ILE A 194 5.77 34.21 -0.66
N ASP A 195 4.92 34.62 0.27
CA ASP A 195 5.30 35.53 1.34
C ASP A 195 5.99 34.73 2.46
N THR A 196 7.29 34.96 2.62
CA THR A 196 8.13 34.30 3.63
C THR A 196 7.99 34.91 5.03
N SER A 197 7.29 36.04 5.17
CA SER A 197 7.10 36.72 6.45
C SER A 197 6.02 36.08 7.33
N ALA A 198 5.13 35.27 6.74
CA ALA A 198 4.00 34.64 7.42
C ALA A 198 4.38 33.28 8.07
N ALA A 199 5.42 33.27 8.90
CA ALA A 199 5.67 32.12 9.77
C ALA A 199 4.54 32.00 10.80
N GLY A 200 3.64 31.03 10.61
CA GLY A 200 2.53 30.81 11.53
C GLY A 200 3.04 30.45 12.93
N ALA A 201 2.34 30.92 13.97
CA ALA A 201 2.63 30.52 15.34
C ALA A 201 2.49 28.99 15.46
N VAL A 202 3.59 28.31 15.80
CA VAL A 202 3.61 26.87 16.03
C VAL A 202 3.39 26.61 17.51
N VAL A 203 2.39 25.80 17.86
CA VAL A 203 2.22 25.29 19.22
C VAL A 203 2.98 23.97 19.33
N PRO A 204 4.12 23.93 20.05
CA PRO A 204 4.94 22.74 20.11
C PRO A 204 4.26 21.62 20.91
N ILE A 205 4.62 20.39 20.57
CA ILE A 205 4.28 19.18 21.32
C ILE A 205 5.22 19.08 22.51
N ASP A 206 4.65 18.85 23.68
CA ASP A 206 5.42 18.68 24.91
C ASP A 206 5.81 17.20 25.18
N GLU A 207 6.65 17.00 26.18
CA GLU A 207 7.14 15.68 26.55
C GLU A 207 6.06 14.75 27.11
N ALA A 208 5.03 15.31 27.76
CA ALA A 208 3.93 14.51 28.30
C ALA A 208 3.03 13.98 27.17
N GLU A 209 2.70 14.83 26.21
CA GLU A 209 1.95 14.49 25.00
C GLU A 209 2.67 13.41 24.18
N ARG A 210 3.99 13.54 23.96
CA ARG A 210 4.77 12.50 23.27
C ARG A 210 4.76 11.17 24.01
N ARG A 211 4.98 11.17 25.33
CA ARG A 211 4.95 9.94 26.12
C ARG A 211 3.56 9.31 26.12
N GLY A 212 2.51 10.13 26.18
CA GLY A 212 1.12 9.69 26.02
C GLY A 212 0.87 9.02 24.67
N LEU A 213 1.35 9.63 23.58
CA LEU A 213 1.27 9.06 22.24
C LEU A 213 2.05 7.74 22.11
N ALA A 214 3.28 7.67 22.62
CA ALA A 214 4.08 6.44 22.59
C ALA A 214 3.40 5.30 23.37
N ALA A 215 2.84 5.60 24.54
CA ALA A 215 2.05 4.66 25.32
C ALA A 215 0.80 4.18 24.56
N ALA A 216 0.07 5.09 23.91
CA ALA A 216 -1.06 4.73 23.06
C ALA A 216 -0.64 3.85 21.87
N ALA A 217 0.44 4.20 21.17
CA ALA A 217 0.99 3.45 20.03
C ALA A 217 1.33 2.00 20.42
N SER A 218 1.94 1.79 21.58
CA SER A 218 2.25 0.43 22.08
C SER A 218 1.03 -0.48 22.28
N ARG A 219 -0.17 0.10 22.44
CA ARG A 219 -1.43 -0.63 22.64
C ARG A 219 -2.19 -0.88 21.34
N VAL A 220 -1.77 -0.27 20.23
CA VAL A 220 -2.42 -0.45 18.94
C VAL A 220 -2.25 -1.88 18.46
N SER A 221 -3.39 -2.54 18.24
CA SER A 221 -3.47 -3.91 17.76
C SER A 221 -3.09 -4.02 16.28
N MET A 222 -2.44 -5.12 15.91
CA MET A 222 -2.12 -5.44 14.52
C MET A 222 -3.01 -6.60 14.05
N PRO A 223 -3.98 -6.35 13.16
CA PRO A 223 -4.81 -7.41 12.59
C PRO A 223 -3.97 -8.44 11.81
N ARG A 224 -4.47 -9.67 11.73
CA ARG A 224 -3.81 -10.76 10.98
C ARG A 224 -3.62 -10.42 9.51
N GLU A 225 -4.57 -9.70 8.93
CA GLU A 225 -4.51 -9.24 7.55
C GLU A 225 -3.29 -8.34 7.29
N VAL A 226 -3.05 -7.36 8.17
CA VAL A 226 -1.88 -6.47 8.09
C VAL A 226 -0.59 -7.27 8.24
N ALA A 227 -0.55 -8.23 9.17
CA ALA A 227 0.61 -9.11 9.35
C ALA A 227 0.87 -10.01 8.12
N GLY A 228 -0.19 -10.47 7.44
CA GLY A 228 -0.11 -11.23 6.19
C GLY A 228 0.55 -10.43 5.09
N LEU A 229 0.04 -9.21 4.83
CA LEU A 229 0.59 -8.30 3.81
C LEU A 229 2.06 -7.92 4.08
N LEU A 230 2.46 -7.72 5.34
CA LEU A 230 3.86 -7.47 5.69
C LEU A 230 4.74 -8.71 5.41
N SER A 231 4.22 -9.90 5.67
CA SER A 231 4.93 -11.16 5.41
C SER A 231 5.09 -11.44 3.92
N GLU A 232 4.04 -11.17 3.13
CA GLU A 232 4.08 -11.23 1.68
C GLU A 232 5.08 -10.24 1.09
N LEU A 233 5.08 -8.98 1.57
CA LEU A 233 6.06 -7.98 1.13
C LEU A 233 7.48 -8.42 1.44
N ARG A 234 7.72 -8.98 2.64
CA ARG A 234 9.03 -9.54 3.01
C ARG A 234 9.48 -10.64 2.04
N GLY A 235 8.59 -11.56 1.68
CA GLY A 235 8.88 -12.61 0.69
C GLY A 235 9.19 -12.02 -0.69
N TRP A 236 8.36 -11.10 -1.16
CA TRP A 236 8.51 -10.44 -2.46
C TRP A 236 9.82 -9.63 -2.58
N LEU A 237 10.26 -8.99 -1.50
CA LEU A 237 11.55 -8.28 -1.42
C LEU A 237 12.73 -9.26 -1.41
N ALA A 238 12.61 -10.39 -0.71
CA ALA A 238 13.65 -11.41 -0.64
C ALA A 238 13.93 -12.03 -2.02
N GLU A 239 12.89 -12.27 -2.83
CA GLU A 239 13.03 -12.73 -4.22
C GLU A 239 13.81 -11.75 -5.11
N ARG A 240 13.79 -10.46 -4.77
CA ARG A 240 14.48 -9.37 -5.49
C ARG A 240 15.85 -9.04 -4.91
N GLN A 241 16.35 -9.84 -3.97
CA GLN A 241 17.61 -9.59 -3.25
C GLN A 241 17.62 -8.26 -2.48
N CYS A 242 16.44 -7.68 -2.19
CA CYS A 242 16.30 -6.51 -1.35
C CYS A 242 16.18 -6.95 0.12
N TYR A 243 17.31 -6.95 0.84
CA TYR A 243 17.31 -7.34 2.25
C TYR A 243 16.80 -6.20 3.16
N VAL A 244 15.83 -6.52 4.02
CA VAL A 244 15.29 -5.64 5.06
C VAL A 244 15.45 -6.35 6.40
N SER A 245 16.20 -5.75 7.32
CA SER A 245 16.50 -6.35 8.62
C SER A 245 15.25 -6.55 9.48
N ASP A 246 15.24 -7.59 10.34
CA ASP A 246 14.13 -7.82 11.27
C ASP A 246 13.90 -6.62 12.22
N ARG A 247 15.00 -5.95 12.61
CA ARG A 247 14.95 -4.72 13.41
C ARG A 247 14.16 -3.62 12.70
N ARG A 248 14.38 -3.45 11.39
CA ARG A 248 13.67 -2.46 10.57
C ARG A 248 12.18 -2.78 10.52
N TRP A 249 11.78 -4.04 10.35
CA TRP A 249 10.36 -4.42 10.40
C TRP A 249 9.68 -4.06 11.73
N VAL A 250 10.35 -4.28 12.87
CA VAL A 250 9.82 -3.87 14.18
C VAL A 250 9.62 -2.36 14.26
N LYS A 251 10.58 -1.58 13.75
CA LYS A 251 10.50 -0.11 13.68
C LYS A 251 9.39 0.38 12.75
N ILE A 252 9.22 -0.26 11.59
CA ILE A 252 8.12 0.01 10.66
C ILE A 252 6.78 -0.16 11.39
N VAL A 253 6.58 -1.28 12.09
CA VAL A 253 5.35 -1.50 12.86
C VAL A 253 5.18 -0.44 13.95
N GLY A 254 6.26 -0.01 14.61
CA GLY A 254 6.23 1.11 15.56
C GLY A 254 5.77 2.43 14.93
N LEU A 255 6.24 2.75 13.73
CA LEU A 255 5.81 3.92 12.95
C LEU A 255 4.33 3.82 12.57
N LEU A 256 3.87 2.68 12.04
CA LEU A 256 2.47 2.44 11.68
C LEU A 256 1.55 2.59 12.90
N ARG A 257 1.96 2.05 14.05
CA ARG A 257 1.23 2.19 15.32
C ARG A 257 1.17 3.63 15.80
N THR A 258 2.23 4.40 15.60
CA THR A 258 2.25 5.83 15.92
C THR A 258 1.32 6.61 15.00
N ALA A 259 1.25 6.27 13.72
CA ALA A 259 0.32 6.86 12.77
C ALA A 259 -1.13 6.60 13.17
N ALA A 260 -1.46 5.35 13.53
CA ALA A 260 -2.79 4.98 14.00
C ALA A 260 -3.16 5.66 15.33
N ALA A 261 -2.25 5.64 16.32
CA ALA A 261 -2.50 6.23 17.63
C ALA A 261 -2.67 7.76 17.58
N SER A 262 -1.90 8.45 16.72
CA SER A 262 -2.02 9.91 16.53
C SER A 262 -3.33 10.32 15.84
N GLU A 263 -3.94 9.40 15.10
CA GLU A 263 -5.29 9.56 14.54
C GLU A 263 -6.40 9.06 15.48
N GLY A 264 -6.05 8.57 16.68
CA GLY A 264 -7.00 8.08 17.68
C GLY A 264 -7.49 6.65 17.46
N ARG A 265 -6.85 5.87 16.58
CA ARG A 265 -7.22 4.49 16.26
C ARG A 265 -6.49 3.50 17.17
N ASP A 266 -7.21 2.47 17.64
CA ASP A 266 -6.67 1.38 18.47
C ASP A 266 -6.27 0.12 17.67
N SER A 267 -6.42 0.18 16.34
CA SER A 267 -6.03 -0.92 15.44
C SER A 267 -5.44 -0.38 14.13
N LEU A 268 -4.44 -1.08 13.61
CA LEU A 268 -3.88 -0.81 12.29
C LEU A 268 -4.90 -1.14 11.20
N SER A 269 -4.97 -0.29 10.19
CA SER A 269 -5.71 -0.51 8.96
C SER A 269 -4.76 -0.96 7.85
N ARG A 270 -5.27 -1.71 6.87
CA ARG A 270 -4.52 -1.98 5.63
C ARG A 270 -4.04 -0.71 4.94
N TRP A 271 -4.77 0.39 5.10
CA TRP A 271 -4.43 1.67 4.50
C TRP A 271 -3.19 2.30 5.11
N ASP A 272 -2.81 1.94 6.36
CA ASP A 272 -1.56 2.40 7.00
C ASP A 272 -0.31 1.94 6.22
N LEU A 273 -0.41 0.83 5.49
CA LEU A 273 0.67 0.25 4.72
C LEU A 273 1.12 1.13 3.56
N TRP A 274 0.38 2.20 3.23
CA TRP A 274 0.82 3.21 2.29
C TRP A 274 2.20 3.80 2.63
N LEU A 275 2.63 3.75 3.90
CA LEU A 275 3.93 4.20 4.39
C LEU A 275 5.12 3.31 3.98
N LEU A 276 4.86 2.07 3.58
CA LEU A 276 5.89 1.06 3.34
C LEU A 276 6.92 1.43 2.27
N PRO A 277 6.58 2.03 1.11
CA PRO A 277 7.56 2.37 0.09
C PRO A 277 8.75 3.16 0.67
N TRP A 278 8.48 4.18 1.48
CA TRP A 278 9.53 5.02 2.09
C TRP A 278 10.29 4.34 3.22
N CYS A 279 9.80 3.20 3.72
CA CYS A 279 10.43 2.45 4.81
C CYS A 279 11.33 1.31 4.34
N VAL A 280 10.93 0.61 3.27
CA VAL A 280 11.64 -0.60 2.82
C VAL A 280 12.58 -0.34 1.66
N ALA A 281 12.23 0.55 0.73
CA ALA A 281 13.01 0.78 -0.47
C ALA A 281 14.18 1.75 -0.22
N ALA A 282 15.27 1.56 -0.96
CA ALA A 282 16.46 2.40 -0.86
C ALA A 282 16.31 3.72 -1.63
N ASP A 283 15.78 3.65 -2.85
CA ASP A 283 15.70 4.77 -3.79
C ASP A 283 14.29 4.95 -4.36
N ALA A 284 14.12 5.99 -5.18
CA ALA A 284 12.83 6.33 -5.79
C ALA A 284 12.32 5.26 -6.78
N ALA A 285 13.21 4.51 -7.43
CA ALA A 285 12.83 3.47 -8.38
C ALA A 285 12.22 2.26 -7.64
N ALA A 286 12.94 1.74 -6.64
CA ALA A 286 12.45 0.67 -5.78
C ALA A 286 11.20 1.09 -5.00
N GLN A 287 11.08 2.37 -4.61
CA GLN A 287 9.86 2.90 -3.99
C GLN A 287 8.65 2.78 -4.92
N THR A 288 8.84 3.02 -6.22
CA THR A 288 7.77 2.90 -7.21
C THR A 288 7.33 1.45 -7.36
N GLU A 289 8.26 0.50 -7.41
CA GLU A 289 7.93 -0.93 -7.48
C GLU A 289 7.13 -1.42 -6.25
N VAL A 290 7.52 -0.97 -5.05
CA VAL A 290 6.80 -1.31 -3.81
C VAL A 290 5.41 -0.65 -3.78
N ASP A 291 5.29 0.59 -4.26
CA ASP A 291 4.02 1.31 -4.37
C ASP A 291 3.06 0.63 -5.38
N GLU A 292 3.58 0.15 -6.51
CA GLU A 292 2.81 -0.65 -7.48
C GLU A 292 2.39 -2.00 -6.91
N TRP A 293 3.31 -2.70 -6.25
CA TRP A 293 3.02 -3.97 -5.57
C TRP A 293 1.89 -3.79 -4.54
N LEU A 294 2.00 -2.74 -3.71
CA LEU A 294 1.02 -2.43 -2.68
C LEU A 294 -0.32 -2.00 -3.29
N GLY A 295 -0.30 -1.16 -4.32
CA GLY A 295 -1.49 -0.72 -5.04
C GLY A 295 -2.28 -1.89 -5.62
N ALA A 296 -1.59 -2.92 -6.11
CA ALA A 296 -2.22 -4.15 -6.60
C ALA A 296 -2.94 -4.92 -5.47
N ARG A 297 -2.35 -5.03 -4.27
CA ARG A 297 -2.96 -5.77 -3.14
C ARG A 297 -4.05 -5.00 -2.42
N LEU A 298 -3.90 -3.67 -2.30
CA LEU A 298 -4.88 -2.82 -1.65
C LEU A 298 -6.08 -2.48 -2.54
N GLY A 299 -5.90 -2.46 -3.86
CA GLY A 299 -6.95 -2.15 -4.85
C GLY A 299 -7.72 -3.36 -5.38
N SER A 300 -7.12 -4.54 -5.34
CA SER A 300 -7.76 -5.83 -5.63
C SER A 300 -7.27 -6.81 -4.59
N GLY A 301 -8.10 -7.18 -3.63
CA GLY A 301 -7.74 -8.26 -2.71
C GLY A 301 -7.35 -9.49 -3.54
N GLU A 302 -6.28 -10.19 -3.18
CA GLU A 302 -5.83 -11.40 -3.91
C GLU A 302 -6.94 -12.44 -4.12
N VAL A 303 -8.01 -12.37 -3.32
CA VAL A 303 -9.23 -13.17 -3.43
C VAL A 303 -9.98 -12.94 -4.76
N PHE A 304 -9.80 -11.81 -5.44
CA PHE A 304 -10.42 -11.50 -6.73
C PHE A 304 -9.36 -11.31 -7.81
N SER A 305 -9.13 -12.35 -8.62
CA SER A 305 -8.41 -12.24 -9.89
C SER A 305 -9.41 -11.94 -11.01
N PRO A 306 -9.46 -10.70 -11.56
CA PRO A 306 -10.43 -10.35 -12.59
C PRO A 306 -10.33 -11.26 -13.82
N LEU A 307 -9.11 -11.68 -14.17
CA LEU A 307 -8.84 -12.56 -15.30
C LEU A 307 -9.40 -13.97 -15.10
N ARG A 308 -9.27 -14.54 -13.89
CA ARG A 308 -9.82 -15.87 -13.62
C ARG A 308 -11.35 -15.84 -13.66
N VAL A 309 -11.95 -14.87 -12.98
CA VAL A 309 -13.40 -14.71 -12.96
C VAL A 309 -13.95 -14.46 -14.37
N ALA A 310 -13.26 -13.63 -15.17
CA ALA A 310 -13.61 -13.41 -16.57
C ALA A 310 -13.59 -14.71 -17.39
N ARG A 311 -12.54 -15.55 -17.26
CA ARG A 311 -12.47 -16.85 -17.94
C ARG A 311 -13.61 -17.79 -17.53
N VAL A 312 -14.00 -17.79 -16.26
CA VAL A 312 -15.14 -18.60 -15.80
C VAL A 312 -16.42 -18.12 -16.48
N VAL A 313 -16.69 -16.81 -16.48
CA VAL A 313 -17.87 -16.23 -17.16
C VAL A 313 -17.86 -16.55 -18.66
N GLU A 314 -16.71 -16.43 -19.32
CA GLU A 314 -16.52 -16.78 -20.73
C GLU A 314 -16.80 -18.27 -21.01
N ALA A 315 -16.39 -19.17 -20.10
CA ALA A 315 -16.69 -20.59 -20.22
C ALA A 315 -18.20 -20.88 -20.14
N PHE A 316 -18.93 -20.18 -19.26
CA PHE A 316 -20.40 -20.28 -19.20
C PHE A 316 -21.09 -19.70 -20.43
N GLU A 317 -20.59 -18.57 -20.98
CA GLU A 317 -21.09 -17.99 -22.22
C GLU A 317 -20.87 -18.92 -23.42
N ALA A 318 -19.66 -19.48 -23.56
CA ALA A 318 -19.34 -20.42 -24.62
C ALA A 318 -20.17 -21.71 -24.52
N GLN A 319 -20.39 -22.21 -23.30
CA GLN A 319 -21.27 -23.35 -23.06
C GLN A 319 -22.72 -23.05 -23.45
N LEU A 320 -23.23 -21.86 -23.11
CA LEU A 320 -24.57 -21.44 -23.51
C LEU A 320 -24.69 -21.37 -25.02
N GLU A 321 -23.71 -20.78 -25.71
CA GLU A 321 -23.71 -20.69 -27.17
C GLU A 321 -23.68 -22.09 -27.82
N ALA A 322 -22.86 -23.00 -27.29
CA ALA A 322 -22.82 -24.39 -27.75
C ALA A 322 -24.17 -25.10 -27.55
N GLU A 323 -24.86 -24.87 -26.42
CA GLU A 323 -26.18 -25.46 -26.15
C GLU A 323 -27.29 -24.81 -26.98
N GLN A 324 -27.23 -23.50 -27.25
CA GLN A 324 -28.19 -22.81 -28.12
C GLN A 324 -28.07 -23.23 -29.60
N ASN A 325 -26.85 -23.52 -30.04
CA ASN A 325 -26.54 -23.93 -31.41
C ASN A 325 -26.58 -25.46 -31.60
N ALA A 326 -26.82 -26.22 -30.53
CA ALA A 326 -26.96 -27.68 -30.60
C ALA A 326 -28.23 -28.06 -31.38
N ASN A 327 -28.04 -28.88 -32.42
CA ASN A 327 -29.11 -29.43 -33.24
C ASN A 327 -29.34 -30.89 -32.88
N ASP A 328 -30.60 -31.33 -32.84
CA ASP A 328 -30.99 -32.75 -32.69
C ASP A 328 -30.71 -33.51 -34.00
N LEU A 329 -29.43 -33.65 -34.36
CA LEU A 329 -29.02 -34.63 -35.36
C LEU A 329 -28.31 -35.75 -34.60
N ASP A 330 -29.03 -36.84 -34.35
CA ASP A 330 -28.45 -38.07 -33.83
C ASP A 330 -27.52 -38.64 -34.89
N TYR A 331 -26.20 -38.54 -34.69
CA TYR A 331 -25.21 -39.25 -35.48
C TYR A 331 -24.80 -40.53 -34.76
N ASP A 332 -24.73 -41.65 -35.49
CA ASP A 332 -24.17 -42.90 -34.96
C ASP A 332 -22.63 -42.82 -34.79
N GLU A 333 -22.00 -43.81 -34.15
CA GLU A 333 -20.54 -43.87 -33.96
C GLU A 333 -19.73 -43.87 -35.27
N ALA A 334 -20.38 -43.99 -36.43
CA ALA A 334 -19.78 -43.90 -37.76
C ALA A 334 -20.06 -42.56 -38.47
N GLY A 335 -20.68 -41.58 -37.79
CA GLY A 335 -20.97 -40.26 -38.34
C GLY A 335 -22.11 -40.24 -39.36
N ARG A 336 -23.02 -41.23 -39.34
CA ARG A 336 -24.25 -41.24 -40.14
C ARG A 336 -25.46 -40.76 -39.34
N LEU A 337 -26.27 -39.96 -40.00
CA LEU A 337 -27.48 -39.34 -39.46
C LEU A 337 -28.56 -40.42 -39.25
N ARG A 338 -28.98 -40.66 -38.00
CA ARG A 338 -30.10 -41.53 -37.65
C ARG A 338 -31.40 -40.83 -38.03
N VAL A 339 -31.99 -41.26 -39.14
CA VAL A 339 -33.32 -40.81 -39.55
C VAL A 339 -34.36 -41.59 -38.74
N ASP A 340 -35.27 -40.87 -38.09
CA ASP A 340 -36.38 -41.44 -37.33
C ASP A 340 -37.12 -42.54 -38.11
N LYS A 341 -37.42 -43.67 -37.44
CA LYS A 341 -38.12 -44.85 -37.99
C LYS A 341 -39.51 -44.56 -38.61
N ARG A 342 -40.03 -43.34 -38.50
CA ARG A 342 -41.28 -42.89 -39.16
C ARG A 342 -41.14 -42.65 -40.66
N VAL A 343 -39.92 -42.47 -41.18
CA VAL A 343 -39.70 -42.20 -42.61
C VAL A 343 -39.76 -43.48 -43.44
N ASP A 344 -39.42 -44.63 -42.86
CA ASP A 344 -39.47 -45.92 -43.54
C ASP A 344 -40.91 -46.39 -43.81
N GLU A 345 -41.87 -46.08 -42.93
CA GLU A 345 -43.30 -46.40 -43.16
C GLU A 345 -43.92 -45.56 -44.28
N ILE A 346 -43.43 -44.33 -44.51
CA ILE A 346 -43.93 -43.46 -45.59
C ILE A 346 -43.29 -43.84 -46.93
N ASN A 347 -42.04 -44.32 -46.94
CA ASN A 347 -41.37 -44.77 -48.16
C ASN A 347 -41.91 -46.10 -48.71
N ALA A 348 -42.57 -46.92 -47.89
CA ALA A 348 -43.19 -48.17 -48.34
C ALA A 348 -44.51 -47.97 -49.12
N THR A 349 -45.08 -46.76 -49.14
CA THR A 349 -46.39 -46.47 -49.77
C THR A 349 -46.35 -45.51 -50.96
N ALA A 350 -45.18 -45.06 -51.40
CA ALA A 350 -45.06 -44.13 -52.52
C ALA A 350 -44.31 -44.74 -53.72
N SER A 351 -44.96 -45.64 -54.46
CA SER A 351 -44.61 -45.87 -55.86
C SER A 351 -45.30 -44.81 -56.73
N ASP A 352 -44.63 -43.69 -56.97
CA ASP A 352 -44.68 -43.01 -58.26
C ASP A 352 -43.68 -41.86 -58.28
N GLY A 353 -42.70 -41.99 -59.16
CA GLY A 353 -41.64 -41.03 -59.37
C GLY A 353 -42.18 -39.73 -59.95
N LYS A 354 -42.57 -38.79 -59.08
CA LYS A 354 -42.73 -37.36 -59.40
C LYS A 354 -42.82 -36.43 -58.18
N GLY A 355 -42.18 -36.82 -57.06
CA GLY A 355 -42.15 -36.03 -55.81
C GLY A 355 -40.76 -35.55 -55.35
N ALA A 356 -39.68 -35.94 -56.02
CA ALA A 356 -38.32 -35.74 -55.52
C ALA A 356 -37.84 -34.27 -55.47
N SER A 357 -38.59 -33.33 -56.04
CA SER A 357 -38.22 -31.90 -56.10
C SER A 357 -38.81 -31.04 -54.98
N GLN A 358 -39.68 -31.57 -54.11
CA GLN A 358 -40.32 -30.78 -53.03
C GLN A 358 -39.76 -31.05 -51.63
N VAL A 359 -38.81 -31.98 -51.47
CA VAL A 359 -38.23 -32.32 -50.15
C VAL A 359 -36.97 -31.49 -49.84
N LEU A 360 -36.41 -30.78 -50.82
CA LEU A 360 -35.43 -29.72 -50.60
C LEU A 360 -36.16 -28.43 -50.17
N ARG A 361 -36.45 -28.29 -48.86
CA ARG A 361 -36.55 -27.02 -48.08
C ARG A 361 -37.38 -27.18 -46.80
N MET A 362 -37.16 -28.20 -45.98
CA MET A 362 -37.60 -28.16 -44.57
C MET A 362 -36.57 -28.80 -43.63
N SER A 363 -35.29 -28.44 -43.76
CA SER A 363 -34.37 -28.56 -42.63
C SER A 363 -34.71 -27.49 -41.59
N ARG A 364 -35.88 -27.62 -40.96
CA ARG A 364 -36.08 -27.04 -39.63
C ARG A 364 -35.14 -27.81 -38.72
N SER A 365 -33.91 -27.31 -38.61
CA SER A 365 -32.98 -27.74 -37.59
C SER A 365 -33.71 -27.64 -36.25
N ARG A 366 -34.11 -28.79 -35.70
CA ARG A 366 -34.85 -28.82 -34.45
C ARG A 366 -33.82 -28.51 -33.36
N ARG A 367 -33.95 -27.34 -32.75
CA ARG A 367 -33.10 -26.95 -31.62
C ARG A 367 -33.23 -28.02 -30.55
N ARG A 368 -32.09 -28.51 -30.07
CA ARG A 368 -32.03 -29.52 -29.03
C ARG A 368 -32.84 -29.07 -27.82
N SER A 369 -33.67 -29.96 -27.31
CA SER A 369 -34.44 -29.72 -26.08
C SER A 369 -33.73 -30.39 -24.90
N TYR A 370 -33.82 -29.78 -23.72
CA TYR A 370 -33.08 -30.19 -22.53
C TYR A 370 -34.03 -30.64 -21.43
N GLY A 371 -33.70 -31.74 -20.75
CA GLY A 371 -34.48 -32.27 -19.63
C GLY A 371 -34.33 -31.42 -18.36
N ARG A 372 -35.27 -31.56 -17.43
CA ARG A 372 -35.33 -30.72 -16.20
C ARG A 372 -34.05 -30.76 -15.37
N ASN A 373 -33.49 -31.94 -15.12
CA ASN A 373 -32.26 -32.10 -14.33
C ASN A 373 -31.04 -31.42 -14.98
N HIS A 374 -31.01 -31.31 -16.31
CA HIS A 374 -29.91 -30.64 -17.01
C HIS A 374 -29.93 -29.14 -16.77
N LEU A 375 -31.09 -28.54 -16.96
CA LEU A 375 -31.30 -27.11 -16.74
C LEU A 375 -31.11 -26.76 -15.27
N GLU A 376 -31.65 -27.56 -14.33
CA GLU A 376 -31.45 -27.35 -12.90
C GLU A 376 -29.97 -27.37 -12.50
N ALA A 377 -29.17 -28.30 -13.05
CA ALA A 377 -27.73 -28.36 -12.77
C ALA A 377 -26.95 -27.16 -13.36
N ARG A 378 -27.30 -26.70 -14.56
CA ARG A 378 -26.68 -25.51 -15.18
C ARG A 378 -27.02 -24.24 -14.44
N LEU A 379 -28.29 -24.08 -14.04
CA LEU A 379 -28.76 -22.96 -13.24
C LEU A 379 -28.08 -22.95 -11.86
N ALA A 380 -27.97 -24.09 -11.19
CA ALA A 380 -27.25 -24.18 -9.92
C ALA A 380 -25.76 -23.80 -10.04
N GLN A 381 -25.09 -24.18 -11.14
CA GLN A 381 -23.68 -23.83 -11.37
C GLN A 381 -23.49 -22.32 -11.58
N ILE A 382 -24.34 -21.68 -12.39
CA ILE A 382 -24.24 -20.23 -12.62
C ILE A 382 -24.73 -19.41 -11.43
N ASP A 383 -25.71 -19.91 -10.67
CA ASP A 383 -26.16 -19.30 -9.41
C ASP A 383 -25.04 -19.32 -8.36
N ALA A 384 -24.26 -20.41 -8.29
CA ALA A 384 -23.08 -20.46 -7.44
C ALA A 384 -22.00 -19.44 -7.86
N LEU A 385 -21.79 -19.25 -9.17
CA LEU A 385 -20.89 -18.20 -9.68
C LEU A 385 -21.40 -16.80 -9.31
N LEU A 386 -22.69 -16.53 -9.50
CA LEU A 386 -23.32 -15.25 -9.14
C LEU A 386 -23.23 -14.96 -7.65
N GLY A 387 -23.37 -16.00 -6.80
CA GLY A 387 -23.14 -15.90 -5.35
C GLY A 387 -21.71 -15.43 -5.04
N ARG A 388 -20.69 -16.07 -5.61
CA ARG A 388 -19.29 -15.64 -5.41
C ARG A 388 -19.03 -14.22 -5.93
N LEU A 389 -19.59 -13.87 -7.09
CA LEU A 389 -19.48 -12.51 -7.65
C LEU A 389 -20.13 -11.47 -6.72
N HIS A 390 -21.22 -11.83 -6.05
CA HIS A 390 -21.86 -10.98 -5.06
C HIS A 390 -20.98 -10.80 -3.81
N ASP A 391 -20.41 -11.89 -3.26
CA ASP A 391 -19.50 -11.83 -2.10
C ASP A 391 -18.28 -10.94 -2.39
N TYR A 392 -17.70 -11.06 -3.60
CA TYR A 392 -16.62 -10.18 -4.04
C TYR A 392 -17.05 -8.71 -4.13
N ALA A 393 -18.28 -8.46 -4.60
CA ALA A 393 -18.80 -7.10 -4.72
C ALA A 393 -19.03 -6.46 -3.35
N GLU A 394 -19.53 -7.23 -2.38
CA GLU A 394 -19.68 -6.78 -1.00
C GLU A 394 -18.32 -6.49 -0.35
N ALA A 395 -17.35 -7.39 -0.52
CA ALA A 395 -15.99 -7.20 0.00
C ALA A 395 -15.34 -5.93 -0.57
N LEU A 396 -15.50 -5.67 -1.87
CA LEU A 396 -14.96 -4.48 -2.52
C LEU A 396 -15.69 -3.19 -2.09
N ALA A 397 -17.01 -3.25 -1.91
CA ALA A 397 -17.78 -2.13 -1.37
C ALA A 397 -17.37 -1.79 0.07
N ALA A 398 -17.10 -2.80 0.90
CA ALA A 398 -16.56 -2.64 2.24
C ALA A 398 -15.18 -1.98 2.22
N GLN A 399 -14.31 -2.36 1.27
CA GLN A 399 -12.99 -1.72 1.11
C GLN A 399 -13.10 -0.24 0.71
N ARG A 400 -14.00 0.09 -0.22
CA ARG A 400 -14.25 1.49 -0.62
C ARG A 400 -14.75 2.33 0.54
N THR A 401 -15.75 1.82 1.27
CA THR A 401 -16.27 2.47 2.47
C THR A 401 -15.18 2.62 3.54
N GLY A 402 -14.32 1.61 3.70
CA GLY A 402 -13.18 1.65 4.59
C GLY A 402 -12.14 2.70 4.20
N LEU A 403 -11.85 2.87 2.91
CA LEU A 403 -10.95 3.92 2.41
C LEU A 403 -11.54 5.32 2.64
N GLU A 404 -12.83 5.51 2.36
CA GLU A 404 -13.53 6.78 2.60
C GLU A 404 -13.53 7.16 4.09
N ALA A 405 -13.81 6.20 4.97
CA ALA A 405 -13.73 6.39 6.41
C ALA A 405 -12.30 6.72 6.87
N TYR A 406 -11.30 6.03 6.31
CA TYR A 406 -9.89 6.29 6.60
C TYR A 406 -9.48 7.70 6.13
N LEU A 407 -9.93 8.12 4.95
CA LEU A 407 -9.67 9.45 4.40
C LEU A 407 -10.23 10.59 5.25
N ALA A 408 -11.44 10.41 5.79
CA ALA A 408 -12.07 11.41 6.67
C ALA A 408 -11.30 11.59 7.98
N GLY A 409 -10.63 10.54 8.46
CA GLY A 409 -9.88 10.54 9.71
C GLY A 409 -8.40 10.87 9.57
N SER A 410 -7.80 10.69 8.39
CA SER A 410 -6.34 10.62 8.27
C SER A 410 -5.65 11.98 8.25
N LEU A 411 -4.57 12.08 9.02
CA LEU A 411 -3.64 13.20 9.01
C LEU A 411 -2.46 12.95 8.06
N TRP A 412 -2.06 11.69 7.96
CA TRP A 412 -0.81 11.31 7.32
C TRP A 412 -0.97 10.98 5.84
N LEU A 413 -2.12 10.41 5.46
CA LEU A 413 -2.33 9.87 4.12
C LEU A 413 -2.02 10.89 3.02
N ASP A 414 -1.27 10.43 2.02
CA ASP A 414 -1.03 11.21 0.82
C ASP A 414 -2.26 11.23 -0.09
N ALA A 415 -2.64 12.42 -0.55
CA ALA A 415 -3.83 12.61 -1.36
C ALA A 415 -3.68 11.99 -2.77
N ALA A 416 -2.48 11.89 -3.32
CA ALA A 416 -2.26 11.22 -4.60
C ALA A 416 -2.38 9.71 -4.46
N PHE A 417 -1.81 9.13 -3.40
CA PHE A 417 -2.02 7.71 -3.06
C PHE A 417 -3.52 7.40 -2.90
N ALA A 418 -4.23 8.19 -2.09
CA ALA A 418 -5.66 8.04 -1.86
C ALA A 418 -6.48 8.02 -3.16
N ARG A 419 -6.23 8.96 -4.07
CA ARG A 419 -6.91 9.03 -5.37
C ARG A 419 -6.63 7.81 -6.23
N ARG A 420 -5.38 7.33 -6.26
CA ARG A 420 -5.00 6.12 -7.01
C ARG A 420 -5.69 4.88 -6.45
N ALA A 421 -5.70 4.72 -5.12
CA ALA A 421 -6.38 3.61 -4.45
C ALA A 421 -7.91 3.64 -4.72
N ALA A 422 -8.55 4.80 -4.58
CA ALA A 422 -9.97 4.96 -4.86
C ALA A 422 -10.31 4.65 -6.33
N ALA A 423 -9.48 5.12 -7.27
CA ALA A 423 -9.65 4.83 -8.69
C ALA A 423 -9.47 3.34 -9.01
N ALA A 424 -8.50 2.67 -8.39
CA ALA A 424 -8.29 1.24 -8.55
C ALA A 424 -9.49 0.42 -8.05
N LEU A 425 -10.00 0.72 -6.85
CA LEU A 425 -11.19 0.08 -6.30
C LEU A 425 -12.44 0.34 -7.17
N ALA A 426 -12.59 1.57 -7.70
CA ALA A 426 -13.69 1.91 -8.58
C ALA A 426 -13.65 1.15 -9.91
N ARG A 427 -12.44 1.00 -10.49
CA ARG A 427 -12.23 0.19 -11.70
C ARG A 427 -12.56 -1.28 -11.45
N ALA A 428 -12.04 -1.87 -10.37
CA ALA A 428 -12.35 -3.24 -10.00
C ALA A 428 -13.86 -3.46 -9.80
N ALA A 429 -14.56 -2.49 -9.21
CA ALA A 429 -16.01 -2.58 -9.01
C ALA A 429 -16.78 -2.52 -10.34
N ALA A 430 -16.35 -1.68 -11.27
CA ALA A 430 -16.95 -1.57 -12.59
C ALA A 430 -16.74 -2.86 -13.42
N GLU A 431 -15.54 -3.44 -13.37
CA GLU A 431 -15.22 -4.72 -14.01
C GLU A 431 -16.07 -5.86 -13.44
N LEU A 432 -16.13 -5.98 -12.11
CA LEU A 432 -16.93 -7.01 -11.44
C LEU A 432 -18.43 -6.86 -11.75
N ALA A 433 -18.96 -5.64 -11.77
CA ALA A 433 -20.35 -5.39 -12.17
C ALA A 433 -20.61 -5.77 -13.64
N SER A 434 -19.63 -5.60 -14.52
CA SER A 434 -19.72 -6.05 -15.91
C SER A 434 -19.78 -7.58 -16.02
N LEU A 435 -18.89 -8.28 -15.30
CA LEU A 435 -18.86 -9.74 -15.25
C LEU A 435 -20.14 -10.33 -14.66
N ARG A 436 -20.68 -9.69 -13.61
CA ARG A 436 -21.97 -10.08 -13.03
C ARG A 436 -23.12 -9.94 -14.03
N ARG A 437 -23.22 -8.81 -14.75
CA ARG A 437 -24.25 -8.65 -15.80
C ARG A 437 -24.14 -9.71 -16.89
N ARG A 438 -22.92 -10.04 -17.32
CA ARG A 438 -22.67 -11.12 -18.29
C ARG A 438 -23.14 -12.48 -17.77
N ALA A 439 -22.82 -12.81 -16.52
CA ALA A 439 -23.30 -14.04 -15.89
C ALA A 439 -24.83 -14.07 -15.73
N GLU A 440 -25.48 -12.95 -15.38
CA GLU A 440 -26.95 -12.84 -15.29
C GLU A 440 -27.62 -13.04 -16.66
N LEU A 441 -27.03 -12.51 -17.74
CA LEU A 441 -27.48 -12.74 -19.11
C LEU A 441 -27.31 -14.20 -19.52
N ALA A 442 -26.17 -14.82 -19.22
CA ALA A 442 -25.95 -16.23 -19.49
C ALA A 442 -26.94 -17.12 -18.73
N ARG A 443 -27.23 -16.81 -17.45
CA ARG A 443 -28.25 -17.49 -16.65
C ARG A 443 -29.62 -17.41 -17.31
N SER A 444 -30.04 -16.20 -17.71
CA SER A 444 -31.30 -15.98 -18.42
C SER A 444 -31.36 -16.74 -19.75
N GLY A 445 -30.22 -16.86 -20.44
CA GLY A 445 -30.08 -17.65 -21.65
C GLY A 445 -30.29 -19.15 -21.42
N PHE A 446 -29.74 -19.72 -20.33
CA PHE A 446 -29.98 -21.11 -19.94
C PHE A 446 -31.45 -21.36 -19.56
N GLU A 447 -32.10 -20.42 -18.87
CA GLU A 447 -33.54 -20.54 -18.54
C GLU A 447 -34.45 -20.57 -19.76
N ALA A 448 -34.04 -19.88 -20.84
CA ALA A 448 -34.76 -19.76 -22.10
C ALA A 448 -34.51 -20.95 -23.08
N LEU A 449 -33.67 -21.92 -22.71
CA LEU A 449 -33.45 -23.11 -23.54
C LEU A 449 -34.73 -23.95 -23.68
N PRO A 450 -34.97 -24.61 -24.84
CA PRO A 450 -36.16 -25.45 -25.04
C PRO A 450 -36.21 -26.61 -24.05
N ARG A 451 -37.38 -26.84 -23.41
CA ARG A 451 -37.54 -27.82 -22.32
C ARG A 451 -38.19 -29.12 -22.80
N LEU A 452 -37.70 -30.26 -22.31
CA LEU A 452 -38.37 -31.56 -22.35
C LEU A 452 -39.08 -31.82 -21.01
N ASP A 453 -40.26 -32.43 -21.05
CA ASP A 453 -41.02 -32.81 -19.84
C ASP A 453 -40.37 -33.97 -19.05
N GLU A 454 -39.39 -34.66 -19.65
CA GLU A 454 -38.69 -35.79 -19.04
C GLU A 454 -37.57 -35.38 -18.07
N ARG A 455 -37.34 -36.21 -17.05
CA ARG A 455 -36.21 -36.09 -16.12
C ARG A 455 -34.93 -36.54 -16.85
N GLY A 456 -34.32 -35.65 -17.62
CA GLY A 456 -33.08 -35.91 -18.37
C GLY A 456 -31.87 -36.21 -17.48
N THR A 457 -30.70 -36.39 -18.10
CA THR A 457 -29.42 -36.63 -17.43
C THR A 457 -28.80 -35.34 -16.88
N VAL A 458 -28.03 -35.45 -15.79
CA VAL A 458 -27.28 -34.31 -15.21
C VAL A 458 -26.02 -34.08 -16.06
N PRO A 459 -25.77 -32.86 -16.57
CA PRO A 459 -24.59 -32.56 -17.36
C PRO A 459 -23.33 -32.53 -16.51
N ALA A 460 -22.20 -32.82 -17.14
CA ALA A 460 -20.89 -32.57 -16.56
C ALA A 460 -20.75 -31.07 -16.19
N PRO A 461 -20.05 -30.73 -15.10
CA PRO A 461 -19.76 -29.34 -14.73
C PRO A 461 -19.11 -28.58 -15.90
N VAL A 462 -19.43 -27.30 -16.05
CA VAL A 462 -18.71 -26.44 -17.00
C VAL A 462 -17.23 -26.47 -16.65
N ALA A 463 -16.37 -26.80 -17.62
CA ALA A 463 -14.93 -26.86 -17.41
C ALA A 463 -14.39 -25.44 -17.24
N HIS A 464 -13.89 -25.13 -16.04
CA HIS A 464 -13.29 -23.83 -15.70
C HIS A 464 -12.22 -24.02 -14.62
N ASP A 465 -11.25 -23.11 -14.59
CA ASP A 465 -10.22 -23.10 -13.54
C ASP A 465 -10.88 -22.87 -12.16
N PRO A 466 -10.42 -23.54 -11.09
CA PRO A 466 -10.95 -23.33 -9.75
C PRO A 466 -10.75 -21.88 -9.31
N LEU A 467 -11.82 -21.28 -8.79
CA LEU A 467 -11.82 -19.89 -8.30
C LEU A 467 -11.09 -19.72 -6.96
N ASP A 468 -10.85 -20.82 -6.23
CA ASP A 468 -10.33 -20.81 -4.85
C ASP A 468 -8.82 -21.09 -4.74
N ALA A 469 -8.08 -21.11 -5.86
CA ALA A 469 -6.67 -21.53 -5.92
C ALA A 469 -5.64 -20.42 -5.70
#